data_AF-A0A367VD80-F1
#
_entry.id   AF-A0A367VD80-F1
#
_cell.length_a   1.000
_cell.length_b   1.000
_cell.length_c   1.000
_cell.angle_alpha   90.00
_cell.angle_beta   90.00
_cell.angle_gamma   90.00
#
_symmetry.space_group_name_H-M   'P 1'
#
loop_
_entity.id
_entity.type
_entity.pdbx_description
1 polymer ?
#
loop_
_entity_poly.entity_id
_entity_poly.type
_entity_poly.pdbx_seq_one_letter_code
_entity_poly.pdbx_strand_id
1 'polypeptide(L)'
;MTKPGSYLTRMAIFVAIIAGVGALLYPALSDAFMANAVLNGLILGVFVVGVIYTFRMAASLSPEVTWIEDFRRSRPGLTSQVPPKLLAPMASMMAEQRRDRPQLSTTSTRTILDSIRSRLDESRELSRYVVGLLVFLGLLGTFWGLLQTVNSVAGVISNVNVGSGSNMDLWFSELKDGLSEPLSGMGTAFSSSLFGLAGSLALGLLDMQAGQAQNRFFNDLEEWLSSFTRLGSGGGISDGEQSVPAYLSALIEQMADNMEGLQNSIQRSESSQIKSHNTLIDLADKLSTLTDQMKAEQQLMVKLAENQMHLKPVLDQLADSMKMGSFGIDDNTRAHIRSLDNTLGRIGEELTMGRQQSTQEIRSEIKLLARTIAAIAEEG
;
A
#
# COMPACT_ATOMS: atom_id res chain seq x y z
N MET A 1 33.06 -17.60 -7.09
CA MET A 1 31.81 -17.04 -6.52
C MET A 1 30.69 -17.36 -7.49
N THR A 2 29.43 -17.28 -7.07
CA THR A 2 28.31 -17.56 -7.97
C THR A 2 28.17 -16.38 -8.96
N LYS A 3 28.33 -16.62 -10.27
CA LYS A 3 28.25 -15.53 -11.26
C LYS A 3 26.81 -15.00 -11.36
N PRO A 4 26.56 -13.68 -11.24
CA PRO A 4 25.22 -13.11 -11.32
C PRO A 4 24.59 -13.21 -12.73
N GLY A 5 25.34 -13.65 -13.74
CA GLY A 5 24.88 -13.80 -15.12
C GLY A 5 23.63 -14.67 -15.29
N SER A 6 23.46 -15.73 -14.49
CA SER A 6 22.26 -16.57 -14.56
C SER A 6 20.98 -15.82 -14.15
N TYR A 7 21.08 -14.85 -13.23
CA TYR A 7 19.95 -14.02 -12.82
C TYR A 7 19.57 -13.02 -13.92
N LEU A 8 20.56 -12.38 -14.56
CA LEU A 8 20.32 -11.50 -15.70
C LEU A 8 19.62 -12.22 -16.86
N THR A 9 20.01 -13.46 -17.17
CA THR A 9 19.34 -14.24 -18.21
C THR A 9 17.89 -14.58 -17.83
N ARG A 10 17.63 -14.95 -16.56
CA ARG A 10 16.26 -15.23 -16.08
C ARG A 10 15.37 -13.98 -16.13
N MET A 11 15.90 -12.83 -15.70
CA MET A 11 15.19 -11.55 -15.80
C MET A 11 14.89 -11.21 -17.26
N ALA A 12 15.85 -11.42 -18.18
CA ALA A 12 15.66 -11.16 -19.60
C ALA A 12 14.57 -12.05 -20.23
N ILE A 13 14.58 -13.35 -19.89
CA ILE A 13 13.54 -14.29 -20.33
C ILE A 13 12.18 -13.86 -19.79
N PHE A 14 12.09 -13.46 -18.52
CA PHE A 14 10.83 -13.02 -17.92
C PHE A 14 10.27 -11.75 -18.60
N VAL A 15 11.12 -10.76 -18.88
CA VAL A 15 10.71 -9.57 -19.65
C VAL A 15 10.27 -9.95 -21.06
N ALA A 16 10.97 -10.87 -21.73
CA ALA A 16 10.58 -11.35 -23.06
C ALA A 16 9.21 -12.04 -23.04
N ILE A 17 8.90 -12.81 -21.99
CA ILE A 17 7.57 -13.43 -21.81
C ILE A 17 6.50 -12.36 -21.62
N ILE A 18 6.72 -11.36 -20.76
CA ILE A 18 5.77 -10.24 -20.56
C ILE A 18 5.55 -9.49 -21.87
N ALA A 19 6.61 -9.19 -22.61
CA ALA A 19 6.51 -8.51 -23.90
C ALA A 19 5.74 -9.36 -24.92
N GLY A 20 5.95 -10.68 -24.95
CA GLY A 20 5.22 -11.61 -25.80
C GLY A 20 3.72 -11.67 -25.46
N VAL A 21 3.37 -11.72 -24.17
CA VAL A 21 1.98 -11.65 -23.70
C VAL A 21 1.35 -10.31 -24.07
N GLY A 22 2.06 -9.20 -23.86
CA GLY A 22 1.61 -7.87 -24.24
C GLY A 22 1.40 -7.70 -25.75
N ALA A 23 2.26 -8.31 -26.58
CA ALA A 23 2.09 -8.31 -28.03
C ALA A 23 0.86 -9.11 -28.48
N LEU A 24 0.58 -10.25 -27.82
CA LEU A 24 -0.61 -11.07 -28.11
C LEU A 24 -1.91 -10.38 -27.71
N LEU A 25 -1.88 -9.61 -26.62
CA LEU A 25 -3.01 -8.82 -26.11
C LEU A 25 -3.06 -7.39 -26.67
N TYR A 26 -2.20 -7.05 -27.64
CA TYR A 26 -2.05 -5.68 -28.14
C TYR A 26 -3.37 -5.02 -28.58
N PRO A 27 -4.28 -5.69 -29.33
CA PRO A 27 -5.53 -5.05 -29.76
C PRO A 27 -6.43 -4.64 -28.58
N ALA A 28 -6.52 -5.46 -27.53
CA ALA A 28 -7.30 -5.13 -26.35
C ALA A 28 -6.59 -4.07 -25.47
N LEU A 29 -5.26 -4.15 -25.40
CA LEU A 29 -4.44 -3.22 -24.63
C LEU A 29 -4.39 -1.83 -25.28
N SER A 30 -4.44 -1.71 -26.61
CA SER A 30 -4.40 -0.41 -27.30
C SER A 30 -5.63 0.43 -27.02
N ASP A 31 -6.82 -0.19 -27.04
CA ASP A 31 -8.08 0.50 -26.77
C ASP A 31 -8.13 0.98 -25.31
N ALA A 32 -7.71 0.11 -24.38
CA ALA A 32 -7.53 0.43 -22.98
C ALA A 32 -6.49 1.54 -22.75
N PHE A 33 -5.38 1.51 -23.48
CA PHE A 33 -4.30 2.50 -23.35
C PHE A 33 -4.76 3.89 -23.78
N MET A 34 -5.45 3.97 -24.93
CA MET A 34 -5.92 5.25 -25.50
C MET A 34 -6.98 5.94 -24.64
N ALA A 35 -7.68 5.18 -23.82
CA ALA A 35 -8.71 5.71 -22.93
C ALA A 35 -8.18 6.73 -21.91
N ASN A 36 -6.94 6.53 -21.43
CA ASN A 36 -6.23 7.46 -20.55
C ASN A 36 -4.76 7.57 -20.97
N ALA A 37 -4.53 8.02 -22.21
CA ALA A 37 -3.20 7.98 -22.84
C ALA A 37 -2.08 8.66 -22.03
N VAL A 38 -2.38 9.78 -21.37
CA VAL A 38 -1.40 10.52 -20.55
C VAL A 38 -0.96 9.69 -19.34
N LEU A 39 -1.93 9.17 -18.58
CA LEU A 39 -1.67 8.44 -17.34
C LEU A 39 -1.11 7.05 -17.63
N ASN A 40 -1.67 6.34 -18.62
CA ASN A 40 -1.16 5.04 -19.06
C ASN A 40 0.25 5.16 -19.65
N GLY A 41 0.53 6.25 -20.38
CA GLY A 41 1.88 6.57 -20.85
C GLY A 41 2.87 6.82 -19.71
N LEU A 42 2.44 7.52 -18.65
CA LEU A 42 3.24 7.72 -17.45
C LEU A 42 3.50 6.39 -16.72
N ILE A 43 2.49 5.53 -16.56
CA ILE A 43 2.63 4.19 -15.97
C ILE A 43 3.65 3.37 -16.77
N LEU A 44 3.51 3.32 -18.10
CA LEU A 44 4.43 2.59 -18.97
C LEU A 44 5.85 3.15 -18.87
N GLY A 45 6.01 4.48 -18.82
CA GLY A 45 7.30 5.14 -18.65
C GLY A 45 7.99 4.77 -17.33
N VAL A 46 7.25 4.86 -16.22
CA VAL A 46 7.75 4.45 -14.88
C VAL A 46 8.10 2.97 -14.87
N PHE A 47 7.28 2.11 -15.49
CA PHE A 47 7.54 0.68 -15.61
C PHE A 47 8.84 0.41 -16.36
N VAL A 48 9.05 1.03 -17.53
CA VAL A 48 10.28 0.87 -18.33
C VAL A 48 11.50 1.35 -17.55
N VAL A 49 11.41 2.51 -16.88
CA VAL A 49 12.49 3.02 -16.02
C VAL A 49 12.79 2.04 -14.89
N GLY A 50 11.77 1.48 -14.24
CA GLY A 50 11.92 0.46 -13.20
C GLY A 50 12.60 -0.81 -13.70
N VAL A 51 12.19 -1.32 -14.87
CA VAL A 51 12.83 -2.48 -15.51
C VAL A 51 14.30 -2.19 -15.80
N ILE A 52 14.62 -1.05 -16.40
CA ILE A 52 16.01 -0.66 -16.67
C ILE A 52 16.80 -0.55 -15.35
N TYR A 53 16.22 0.06 -14.32
CA TYR A 53 16.87 0.21 -13.02
C TYR A 53 17.18 -1.13 -12.36
N THR A 54 16.21 -2.05 -12.29
CA THR A 54 16.40 -3.39 -11.72
C THR A 54 17.45 -4.20 -12.50
N PHE A 55 17.48 -4.09 -13.82
CA PHE A 55 18.54 -4.69 -14.65
C PHE A 55 19.91 -4.07 -14.37
N ARG A 56 20.02 -2.74 -14.28
CA ARG A 56 21.29 -2.07 -13.96
C ARG A 56 21.79 -2.48 -12.58
N MET A 57 20.88 -2.59 -11.61
CA MET A 57 21.18 -3.04 -10.25
C MET A 57 21.72 -4.48 -10.22
N ALA A 58 21.11 -5.39 -10.99
CA ALA A 58 21.63 -6.77 -11.13
C ALA A 58 22.94 -6.83 -11.93
N ALA A 59 23.06 -6.02 -12.99
CA ALA A 59 24.25 -5.98 -13.84
C ALA A 59 25.47 -5.40 -13.12
N SER A 60 25.28 -4.44 -12.21
CA SER A 60 26.37 -3.82 -11.45
C SER A 60 27.10 -4.79 -10.52
N LEU A 61 26.54 -5.95 -10.20
CA LEU A 61 27.23 -6.99 -9.44
C LEU A 61 28.27 -7.75 -10.27
N SER A 62 28.14 -7.80 -11.60
CA SER A 62 29.03 -8.59 -12.46
C SER A 62 30.49 -8.08 -12.45
N PRO A 63 30.75 -6.76 -12.59
CA PRO A 63 32.10 -6.21 -12.44
C PRO A 63 32.70 -6.46 -11.05
N GLU A 64 31.89 -6.36 -10.00
CA GLU A 64 32.33 -6.56 -8.61
C GLU A 64 32.78 -8.00 -8.36
N VAL A 65 32.01 -8.98 -8.82
CA VAL A 65 32.39 -10.40 -8.73
C VAL A 65 33.66 -10.69 -9.53
N THR A 66 33.78 -10.13 -10.73
CA THR A 66 34.96 -10.32 -11.59
C THR A 66 36.21 -9.76 -10.91
N TRP A 67 36.10 -8.58 -10.29
CA TRP A 67 37.18 -7.96 -9.54
C TRP A 67 37.63 -8.82 -8.35
N ILE A 68 36.70 -9.39 -7.57
CA ILE A 68 37.04 -10.31 -6.46
C ILE A 68 37.72 -11.58 -6.99
N GLU A 69 37.23 -12.16 -8.09
CA GLU A 69 37.82 -13.37 -8.69
C GLU A 69 39.25 -13.12 -9.23
N ASP A 70 39.49 -11.96 -9.85
CA ASP A 70 40.82 -11.55 -10.32
C ASP A 70 41.76 -11.31 -9.14
N PHE A 71 41.26 -10.71 -8.05
CA PHE A 71 42.02 -10.49 -6.83
C PHE A 71 42.42 -11.83 -6.16
N ARG A 72 41.49 -12.80 -6.07
CA ARG A 72 41.75 -14.15 -5.52
C ARG A 72 42.80 -14.93 -6.32
N ARG A 73 42.88 -14.72 -7.63
CA ARG A 73 43.80 -15.46 -8.52
C ARG A 73 45.23 -14.92 -8.53
N SER A 74 45.52 -13.86 -7.77
CA SER A 74 46.86 -13.25 -7.64
C SER A 74 47.57 -13.04 -8.98
N ARG A 75 46.85 -12.70 -10.07
CA ARG A 75 47.48 -12.43 -11.38
C ARG A 75 48.07 -11.01 -11.38
N PRO A 76 49.40 -10.85 -11.29
CA PRO A 76 50.02 -9.53 -11.30
C PRO A 76 49.86 -8.96 -12.72
N GLY A 77 49.21 -7.80 -12.86
CA GLY A 77 49.07 -7.09 -14.14
C GLY A 77 47.71 -7.16 -14.83
N LEU A 78 46.72 -7.89 -14.27
CA LEU A 78 45.35 -7.98 -14.79
C LEU A 78 44.31 -7.40 -13.82
N THR A 79 44.68 -6.48 -12.93
CA THR A 79 43.67 -5.74 -12.16
C THR A 79 42.73 -5.07 -13.16
N SER A 80 41.49 -5.56 -13.20
CA SER A 80 40.47 -5.23 -14.20
C SER A 80 40.47 -3.73 -14.53
N GLN A 81 40.47 -3.40 -15.84
CA GLN A 81 40.49 -2.02 -16.34
C GLN A 81 39.24 -1.20 -15.92
N VAL A 82 38.21 -1.86 -15.38
CA VAL A 82 36.98 -1.24 -14.88
C VAL A 82 37.03 -1.20 -13.35
N PRO A 83 37.15 -0.01 -12.72
CA PRO A 83 37.19 0.10 -11.27
C PRO A 83 35.84 -0.32 -10.66
N PRO A 84 35.83 -1.15 -9.62
CA PRO A 84 34.61 -1.49 -8.88
C PRO A 84 34.02 -0.23 -8.24
N LYS A 85 32.70 -0.06 -8.30
CA LYS A 85 32.00 1.11 -7.72
C LYS A 85 31.52 0.82 -6.31
N LEU A 86 31.00 -0.39 -6.06
CA LEU A 86 30.54 -0.83 -4.76
C LEU A 86 31.72 -1.22 -3.87
N LEU A 87 32.76 -1.84 -4.43
CA LEU A 87 33.95 -2.25 -3.68
C LEU A 87 35.09 -1.22 -3.71
N ALA A 88 34.86 0.01 -4.20
CA ALA A 88 35.91 1.04 -4.29
C ALA A 88 36.69 1.27 -2.97
N PRO A 89 36.05 1.37 -1.78
CA PRO A 89 36.76 1.55 -0.51
C PRO A 89 37.60 0.32 -0.11
N MET A 90 37.13 -0.89 -0.43
CA MET A 90 37.91 -2.12 -0.24
C MET A 90 39.10 -2.19 -1.17
N ALA A 91 38.90 -1.79 -2.43
CA ALA A 91 39.93 -1.81 -3.44
C ALA A 91 41.09 -0.89 -3.08
N SER A 92 40.82 0.31 -2.55
CA SER A 92 41.87 1.22 -2.08
C SER A 92 42.63 0.66 -0.86
N MET A 93 41.91 0.15 0.15
CA MET A 93 42.55 -0.40 1.36
C MET A 93 43.44 -1.61 1.05
N MET A 94 42.95 -2.54 0.21
CA MET A 94 43.74 -3.72 -0.15
C MET A 94 44.84 -3.44 -1.17
N ALA A 95 44.74 -2.36 -1.96
CA ALA A 95 45.82 -1.90 -2.83
C ALA A 95 46.99 -1.31 -2.01
N GLU A 96 46.69 -0.53 -0.97
CA GLU A 96 47.66 0.03 -0.03
C GLU A 96 48.40 -1.09 0.75
N GLN A 97 47.65 -2.13 1.15
CA GLN A 97 48.11 -3.19 2.04
C GLN A 97 48.85 -4.35 1.34
N ARG A 98 49.08 -4.26 0.02
CA ARG A 98 49.94 -5.20 -0.73
C ARG A 98 51.44 -5.07 -0.40
N ARG A 99 51.87 -4.00 0.27
CA ARG A 99 53.30 -3.76 0.59
C ARG A 99 53.79 -4.42 1.87
N ASP A 100 52.93 -4.61 2.87
CA ASP A 100 53.29 -5.25 4.14
C ASP A 100 52.11 -6.07 4.65
N ARG A 101 52.34 -7.37 4.90
CA ARG A 101 51.42 -8.44 5.32
C ARG A 101 49.98 -8.01 5.71
N PRO A 102 48.94 -8.52 5.04
CA PRO A 102 47.57 -8.09 5.26
C PRO A 102 47.03 -8.66 6.58
N GLN A 103 47.05 -7.86 7.64
CA GLN A 103 46.26 -8.10 8.85
C GLN A 103 45.09 -7.11 8.83
N LEU A 104 43.98 -7.52 8.20
CA LEU A 104 42.73 -6.77 8.34
C LEU A 104 42.18 -7.08 9.74
N SER A 105 41.99 -6.04 10.56
CA SER A 105 41.30 -6.21 11.83
C SER A 105 39.86 -6.68 11.60
N THR A 106 39.36 -7.53 12.49
CA THR A 106 37.95 -7.98 12.52
C THR A 106 37.00 -6.78 12.46
N THR A 107 37.34 -5.69 13.16
CA THR A 107 36.58 -4.44 13.19
C THR A 107 36.50 -3.74 11.83
N SER A 108 37.62 -3.60 11.10
CA SER A 108 37.64 -2.95 9.78
C SER A 108 36.81 -3.73 8.75
N THR A 109 36.88 -5.06 8.80
CA THR A 109 36.11 -5.95 7.92
C THR A 109 34.61 -5.80 8.12
N ARG A 110 34.17 -5.69 9.38
CA ARG A 110 32.76 -5.50 9.75
C ARG A 110 32.23 -4.14 9.29
N THR A 111 32.99 -3.06 9.50
CA THR A 111 32.60 -1.71 9.05
C THR A 111 32.42 -1.63 7.53
N ILE A 112 33.29 -2.32 6.77
CA ILE A 112 33.19 -2.40 5.31
C ILE A 112 31.93 -3.17 4.88
N LEU A 113 31.68 -4.34 5.49
CA LEU A 113 30.47 -5.13 5.22
C LEU A 113 29.21 -4.32 5.51
N ASP A 114 29.16 -3.61 6.64
CA ASP A 114 28.03 -2.76 7.01
C ASP A 114 27.82 -1.62 6.00
N SER A 115 28.92 -1.00 5.50
CA SER A 115 28.84 0.02 4.46
C SER A 115 28.31 -0.52 3.12
N ILE A 116 28.77 -1.69 2.68
CA ILE A 116 28.31 -2.34 1.44
C ILE A 116 26.83 -2.72 1.58
N ARG A 117 26.45 -3.29 2.73
CA ARG A 117 25.07 -3.65 3.04
C ARG A 117 24.14 -2.44 2.95
N SER A 118 24.52 -1.32 3.58
CA SER A 118 23.75 -0.09 3.53
C SER A 118 23.54 0.42 2.10
N ARG A 119 24.57 0.38 1.25
CA ARG A 119 24.46 0.79 -0.17
C ARG A 119 23.56 -0.15 -0.99
N LEU A 120 23.62 -1.46 -0.72
CA LEU A 120 22.75 -2.44 -1.38
C LEU A 120 21.29 -2.23 -0.93
N ASP A 121 21.06 -2.04 0.36
CA ASP A 121 19.72 -1.78 0.92
C ASP A 121 19.11 -0.48 0.37
N GLU A 122 19.89 0.60 0.25
CA GLU A 122 19.47 1.86 -0.36
C GLU A 122 19.05 1.65 -1.83
N SER A 123 19.86 0.93 -2.61
CA SER A 123 19.53 0.63 -4.02
C SER A 123 18.19 -0.11 -4.16
N ARG A 124 17.90 -1.00 -3.20
CA ARG A 124 16.69 -1.83 -3.15
C ARG A 124 15.47 -1.04 -2.67
N GLU A 125 15.67 -0.09 -1.76
CA GLU A 125 14.60 0.82 -1.33
C GLU A 125 14.06 1.64 -2.49
N LEU A 126 14.93 2.19 -3.35
CA LEU A 126 14.51 2.93 -4.54
C LEU A 126 13.68 2.05 -5.48
N SER A 127 14.10 0.80 -5.70
CA SER A 127 13.35 -0.17 -6.50
C SER A 127 11.94 -0.44 -5.93
N ARG A 128 11.84 -0.67 -4.62
CA ARG A 128 10.53 -0.83 -3.93
C ARG A 128 9.65 0.41 -4.03
N TYR A 129 10.25 1.61 -3.99
CA TYR A 129 9.52 2.85 -4.20
C TYR A 129 8.91 2.92 -5.59
N VAL A 130 9.65 2.54 -6.65
CA VAL A 130 9.12 2.51 -8.03
C VAL A 130 7.96 1.51 -8.17
N VAL A 131 8.04 0.34 -7.52
CA VAL A 131 6.92 -0.62 -7.47
C VAL A 131 5.69 0.00 -6.78
N GLY A 132 5.88 0.66 -5.63
CA GLY A 132 4.79 1.34 -4.92
C GLY A 132 4.20 2.51 -5.72
N LEU A 133 5.05 3.25 -6.43
CA LEU A 133 4.65 4.33 -7.33
C LEU A 133 3.76 3.81 -8.47
N LEU A 134 4.06 2.64 -9.06
CA LEU A 134 3.21 2.02 -10.08
C LEU A 134 1.81 1.65 -9.55
N VAL A 135 1.74 1.11 -8.33
CA VAL A 135 0.46 0.84 -7.66
C VAL A 135 -0.30 2.14 -7.45
N PHE A 136 0.36 3.16 -6.91
CA PHE A 136 -0.26 4.46 -6.66
C PHE A 136 -0.76 5.12 -7.95
N LEU A 137 0.01 5.09 -9.04
CA LEU A 137 -0.44 5.60 -10.34
C LEU A 137 -1.64 4.82 -10.86
N GLY A 138 -1.67 3.49 -10.70
CA GLY A 138 -2.82 2.68 -11.08
C GLY A 138 -4.09 3.06 -10.30
N LEU A 139 -3.96 3.27 -8.98
CA LEU A 139 -5.06 3.75 -8.13
C LEU A 139 -5.49 5.19 -8.48
N LEU A 140 -4.55 6.04 -8.88
CA LEU A 140 -4.85 7.38 -9.35
C LEU A 140 -5.67 7.34 -10.65
N GLY A 141 -5.43 6.36 -11.51
CA GLY A 141 -6.21 6.15 -12.73
C GLY A 141 -7.68 5.81 -12.48
N THR A 142 -7.97 4.96 -11.50
CA THR A 142 -9.37 4.68 -11.13
C THR A 142 -10.04 5.90 -10.50
N PHE A 143 -9.32 6.65 -9.66
CA PHE A 143 -9.86 7.89 -9.11
C PHE A 143 -10.19 8.90 -10.21
N TRP A 144 -9.30 9.07 -11.18
CA TRP A 144 -9.49 10.02 -12.29
C TRP A 144 -10.69 9.65 -13.16
N GLY A 145 -10.86 8.36 -13.46
CA GLY A 145 -12.02 7.93 -14.22
C GLY A 145 -13.33 7.98 -13.45
N LEU A 146 -13.33 7.77 -12.13
CA LEU A 146 -14.51 8.03 -11.30
C LEU A 146 -14.91 9.51 -11.33
N LEU A 147 -13.94 10.44 -11.30
CA LEU A 147 -14.23 11.87 -11.46
C LEU A 147 -14.89 12.17 -12.82
N GLN A 148 -14.44 11.51 -13.89
CA GLN A 148 -15.05 11.63 -15.22
C GLN A 148 -16.48 11.08 -15.25
N THR A 149 -16.75 9.95 -14.60
CA THR A 149 -18.10 9.40 -14.43
C THR A 149 -19.00 10.37 -13.65
N VAL A 150 -18.50 10.99 -12.57
CA VAL A 150 -19.29 11.97 -11.80
C VAL A 150 -19.59 13.23 -12.62
N ASN A 151 -18.60 13.74 -13.36
CA ASN A 151 -18.77 14.93 -14.19
C ASN A 151 -19.76 14.70 -15.35
N SER A 152 -19.73 13.52 -15.98
CA SER A 152 -20.69 13.16 -17.04
C SER A 152 -22.11 13.05 -16.48
N VAL A 153 -22.31 12.37 -15.35
CA VAL A 153 -23.62 12.30 -14.69
C VAL A 153 -24.13 13.69 -14.28
N ALA A 154 -23.26 14.54 -13.73
CA ALA A 154 -23.62 15.92 -13.39
C ALA A 154 -24.01 16.75 -14.62
N GLY A 155 -23.32 16.55 -15.74
CA GLY A 155 -23.62 17.20 -17.03
C GLY A 155 -24.99 16.79 -17.57
N VAL A 156 -25.32 15.49 -17.51
CA VAL A 156 -26.64 14.98 -17.93
C VAL A 156 -27.75 15.57 -17.07
N ILE A 157 -27.59 15.57 -15.74
CA ILE A 157 -28.57 16.17 -14.82
C ILE A 157 -28.74 17.67 -15.08
N SER A 158 -27.66 18.39 -15.40
CA SER A 158 -27.71 19.84 -15.66
C SER A 158 -28.31 20.20 -17.02
N ASN A 159 -28.17 19.36 -18.05
CA ASN A 159 -28.71 19.61 -19.40
C ASN A 159 -30.17 19.19 -19.56
N VAL A 160 -30.73 18.49 -18.57
CA VAL A 160 -32.13 18.08 -18.53
C VAL A 160 -33.01 19.30 -18.24
N ASN A 161 -33.31 20.07 -19.29
CA ASN A 161 -34.25 21.17 -19.26
C ASN A 161 -35.68 20.61 -19.36
N VAL A 162 -36.47 20.74 -18.30
CA VAL A 162 -37.90 20.39 -18.25
C VAL A 162 -38.71 21.40 -19.07
N GLY A 163 -38.51 21.37 -20.39
CA GLY A 163 -39.33 22.10 -21.35
C GLY A 163 -40.69 21.43 -21.46
N SER A 164 -41.73 22.15 -21.08
CA SER A 164 -43.13 21.70 -21.05
C SER A 164 -43.59 21.07 -22.36
N GLY A 165 -43.86 19.76 -22.31
CA GLY A 165 -44.98 19.15 -23.01
C GLY A 165 -44.79 18.77 -24.48
N SER A 166 -43.88 17.83 -24.76
CA SER A 166 -44.12 16.74 -25.73
C SER A 166 -42.84 15.93 -25.93
N ASN A 167 -42.94 14.60 -25.77
CA ASN A 167 -41.95 13.55 -26.08
C ASN A 167 -41.18 13.00 -24.87
N MET A 168 -41.90 12.30 -23.99
CA MET A 168 -41.35 11.47 -22.91
C MET A 168 -40.40 10.37 -23.44
N ASP A 169 -40.62 9.86 -24.66
CA ASP A 169 -39.74 8.88 -25.31
C ASP A 169 -38.36 9.46 -25.70
N LEU A 170 -38.33 10.71 -26.20
CA LEU A 170 -37.06 11.38 -26.50
C LEU A 170 -36.28 11.65 -25.21
N TRP A 171 -36.98 12.08 -24.16
CA TRP A 171 -36.43 12.26 -22.82
C TRP A 171 -35.80 10.99 -22.24
N PHE A 172 -36.48 9.85 -22.37
CA PHE A 172 -35.95 8.58 -21.87
C PHE A 172 -34.76 8.10 -22.69
N SER A 173 -34.75 8.36 -24.00
CA SER A 173 -33.60 8.09 -24.87
C SER A 173 -32.39 8.97 -24.52
N GLU A 174 -32.59 10.27 -24.27
CA GLU A 174 -31.54 11.21 -23.89
C GLU A 174 -30.92 10.86 -22.52
N LEU A 175 -31.77 10.49 -21.55
CA LEU A 175 -31.30 10.03 -20.24
C LEU A 175 -30.55 8.70 -20.35
N LYS A 176 -31.05 7.77 -21.16
CA LYS A 176 -30.39 6.48 -21.43
C LYS A 176 -29.01 6.69 -22.06
N ASP A 177 -28.91 7.52 -23.10
CA ASP A 177 -27.65 7.80 -23.78
C ASP A 177 -26.69 8.56 -22.87
N GLY A 178 -27.18 9.55 -22.12
CA GLY A 178 -26.42 10.30 -21.13
C GLY A 178 -25.89 9.43 -19.97
N LEU A 179 -26.60 8.37 -19.59
CA LEU A 179 -26.15 7.42 -18.56
C LEU A 179 -25.24 6.30 -19.12
N SER A 180 -25.32 6.02 -20.42
CA SER A 180 -24.50 4.99 -21.09
C SER A 180 -23.03 5.41 -21.21
N GLU A 181 -22.77 6.69 -21.43
CA GLU A 181 -21.42 7.24 -21.54
C GLU A 181 -20.58 7.06 -20.24
N PRO A 182 -21.07 7.43 -19.03
CA PRO A 182 -20.38 7.17 -17.76
C PRO A 182 -20.16 5.68 -17.48
N LEU A 183 -21.10 4.81 -17.89
CA LEU A 183 -20.98 3.36 -17.75
C LEU A 183 -19.83 2.80 -18.61
N SER A 184 -19.65 3.29 -19.84
CA SER A 184 -18.50 2.92 -20.67
C SER A 184 -17.19 3.50 -20.15
N GLY A 185 -17.24 4.73 -19.60
CA GLY A 185 -16.09 5.41 -19.00
C GLY A 185 -15.53 4.73 -17.74
N MET A 186 -16.34 3.91 -17.05
CA MET A 186 -15.88 3.15 -15.89
C MET A 186 -14.93 2.01 -16.28
N GLY A 187 -15.19 1.32 -17.40
CA GLY A 187 -14.30 0.25 -17.89
C GLY A 187 -12.94 0.78 -18.33
N THR A 188 -12.91 1.96 -18.91
CA THR A 188 -11.68 2.64 -19.33
C THR A 188 -10.87 3.18 -18.15
N ALA A 189 -11.54 3.70 -17.11
CA ALA A 189 -10.91 4.07 -15.84
C ALA A 189 -10.18 2.91 -15.16
N PHE A 190 -10.82 1.73 -15.14
CA PHE A 190 -10.30 0.53 -14.51
C PHE A 190 -9.05 0.00 -15.23
N SER A 191 -8.95 0.22 -16.54
CA SER A 191 -7.81 -0.24 -17.33
C SER A 191 -6.47 0.34 -16.87
N SER A 192 -6.46 1.59 -16.42
CA SER A 192 -5.26 2.25 -15.90
C SER A 192 -4.76 1.59 -14.61
N SER A 193 -5.68 1.16 -13.74
CA SER A 193 -5.35 0.37 -12.55
C SER A 193 -4.80 -1.01 -12.91
N LEU A 194 -5.36 -1.68 -13.93
CA LEU A 194 -4.81 -2.93 -14.43
C LEU A 194 -3.37 -2.77 -14.94
N PHE A 195 -3.05 -1.70 -15.69
CA PHE A 195 -1.68 -1.41 -16.10
C PHE A 195 -0.75 -1.17 -14.91
N GLY A 196 -1.17 -0.38 -13.92
CA GLY A 196 -0.38 -0.08 -12.73
C GLY A 196 -0.13 -1.30 -11.85
N LEU A 197 -1.15 -2.14 -11.63
CA LEU A 197 -1.05 -3.37 -10.85
C LEU A 197 -0.29 -4.48 -11.58
N ALA A 198 -0.54 -4.69 -12.88
CA ALA A 198 0.22 -5.67 -13.66
C ALA A 198 1.69 -5.26 -13.78
N GLY A 199 1.95 -3.97 -14.00
CA GLY A 199 3.29 -3.40 -14.04
C GLY A 199 4.02 -3.52 -12.70
N SER A 200 3.36 -3.22 -11.58
CA SER A 200 3.96 -3.34 -10.25
C SER A 200 4.26 -4.79 -9.88
N LEU A 201 3.39 -5.74 -10.25
CA LEU A 201 3.61 -7.17 -10.04
C LEU A 201 4.80 -7.67 -10.87
N ALA A 202 4.83 -7.32 -12.16
CA ALA A 202 5.94 -7.67 -13.05
C ALA A 202 7.27 -7.09 -12.54
N LEU A 203 7.29 -5.80 -12.16
CA LEU A 203 8.48 -5.16 -11.64
C LEU A 203 8.88 -5.70 -10.26
N GLY A 204 7.91 -6.01 -9.39
CA GLY A 204 8.16 -6.62 -8.08
C GLY A 204 8.81 -8.01 -8.21
N LEU A 205 8.43 -8.80 -9.21
CA LEU A 205 9.06 -10.08 -9.47
C LEU A 205 10.50 -9.93 -9.98
N LEU A 206 10.78 -8.92 -10.80
CA LEU A 206 12.14 -8.56 -11.22
C LEU A 206 12.99 -8.07 -10.05
N ASP A 207 12.43 -7.23 -9.18
CA ASP A 207 13.09 -6.75 -7.96
C ASP A 207 13.47 -7.91 -7.04
N MET A 208 12.57 -8.90 -6.88
CA MET A 208 12.86 -10.09 -6.09
C MET A 208 14.07 -10.86 -6.64
N GLN A 209 14.17 -11.03 -7.97
CA GLN A 209 15.33 -11.70 -8.59
C GLN A 209 16.63 -10.92 -8.40
N ALA A 210 16.58 -9.59 -8.53
CA ALA A 210 17.73 -8.73 -8.31
C ALA A 210 18.17 -8.76 -6.83
N GLY A 211 17.22 -8.73 -5.89
CA GLY A 211 17.49 -8.86 -4.45
C GLY A 211 18.10 -10.21 -4.07
N GLN A 212 17.69 -11.31 -4.71
CA GLN A 212 18.34 -12.61 -4.54
C GLN A 212 19.80 -12.59 -4.99
N ALA A 213 20.10 -11.96 -6.14
CA ALA A 213 21.46 -11.82 -6.64
C ALA A 213 22.34 -10.98 -5.69
N GLN A 214 21.79 -9.88 -5.15
CA GLN A 214 22.49 -9.03 -4.16
C GLN A 214 22.78 -9.77 -2.86
N ASN A 215 21.79 -10.45 -2.28
CA ASN A 215 21.97 -11.23 -1.05
C ASN A 215 23.00 -12.33 -1.24
N ARG A 216 22.98 -13.02 -2.39
CA ARG A 216 23.97 -14.06 -2.69
C ARG A 216 25.37 -13.49 -2.80
N PHE A 217 25.53 -12.35 -3.48
CA PHE A 217 26.82 -11.65 -3.55
C PHE A 217 27.32 -11.22 -2.18
N PHE A 218 26.46 -10.63 -1.35
CA PHE A 218 26.82 -10.20 0.00
C PHE A 218 27.31 -11.38 0.85
N ASN A 219 26.58 -12.50 0.84
CA ASN A 219 26.97 -13.71 1.57
C ASN A 219 28.29 -14.30 1.04
N ASP A 220 28.47 -14.37 -0.29
CA ASP A 220 29.72 -14.85 -0.90
C ASP A 220 30.91 -13.93 -0.52
N LEU A 221 30.68 -12.62 -0.36
CA LEU A 221 31.67 -11.63 0.05
C LEU A 221 32.00 -11.75 1.54
N GLU A 222 31.00 -11.92 2.41
CA GLU A 222 31.18 -12.17 3.84
C GLU A 222 32.01 -13.44 4.08
N GLU A 223 31.65 -14.55 3.42
CA GLU A 223 32.39 -15.81 3.49
C GLU A 223 33.85 -15.61 3.05
N TRP A 224 34.06 -14.86 1.96
CA TRP A 224 35.39 -14.52 1.47
C TRP A 224 36.21 -13.76 2.51
N LEU A 225 35.67 -12.67 3.08
CA LEU A 225 36.38 -11.87 4.08
C LEU A 225 36.69 -12.66 5.34
N SER A 226 35.77 -13.53 5.79
CA SER A 226 35.99 -14.39 6.95
C SER A 226 37.22 -15.30 6.81
N SER A 227 37.55 -15.72 5.57
CA SER A 227 38.72 -16.54 5.29
C SER A 227 40.04 -15.79 5.49
N PHE A 228 40.08 -14.46 5.28
CA PHE A 228 41.28 -13.65 5.52
C PHE A 228 41.52 -13.39 7.00
N THR A 229 40.45 -13.17 7.76
CA THR A 229 40.53 -12.90 9.20
C THR A 229 41.05 -14.11 9.99
N ARG A 230 40.66 -15.34 9.59
CA ARG A 230 41.15 -16.59 10.21
C ARG A 230 42.63 -16.86 9.96
N LEU A 231 43.19 -16.37 8.85
CA LEU A 231 44.63 -16.51 8.57
C LEU A 231 45.48 -15.46 9.31
N GLY A 232 44.89 -14.30 9.66
CA GLY A 232 45.59 -13.23 10.37
C GLY A 232 45.82 -13.49 11.87
N SER A 233 44.94 -14.27 12.52
CA SER A 233 45.03 -14.53 13.97
C SER A 233 45.99 -15.65 14.38
N GLY A 234 46.78 -16.21 13.44
CA GLY A 234 47.65 -17.37 13.67
C GLY A 234 49.16 -17.10 13.75
N GLY A 235 49.61 -15.85 13.83
CA GLY A 235 51.03 -15.51 13.66
C GLY A 235 51.68 -14.80 14.85
N GLY A 236 52.37 -15.57 15.71
CA GLY A 236 53.46 -15.05 16.54
C GLY A 236 53.41 -15.39 18.03
N ILE A 237 53.87 -16.58 18.42
CA ILE A 237 54.41 -16.80 19.76
C ILE A 237 55.83 -17.34 19.59
N SER A 238 56.80 -16.45 19.83
CA SER A 238 58.21 -16.77 20.00
C SER A 238 58.47 -17.23 21.43
N ASP A 239 59.05 -18.42 21.52
CA ASP A 239 60.00 -18.96 22.51
C ASP A 239 59.97 -18.43 23.96
N GLY A 240 59.80 -19.35 24.91
CA GLY A 240 60.07 -19.11 26.33
C GLY A 240 59.03 -19.71 27.30
N GLU A 241 59.34 -20.91 27.77
CA GLU A 241 58.94 -21.46 29.08
C GLU A 241 57.45 -21.77 29.35
N GLN A 242 57.18 -23.08 29.36
CA GLN A 242 56.23 -23.79 30.23
C GLN A 242 54.86 -23.14 30.44
N SER A 243 53.96 -23.31 29.47
CA SER A 243 52.52 -23.19 29.71
C SER A 243 51.78 -24.36 29.09
N VAL A 244 50.77 -24.81 29.84
CA VAL A 244 49.82 -25.90 29.54
C VAL A 244 49.49 -25.92 28.04
N PRO A 245 49.42 -27.11 27.39
CA PRO A 245 49.34 -27.22 25.93
C PRO A 245 48.33 -26.22 25.36
N ALA A 246 48.76 -25.29 24.52
CA ALA A 246 47.90 -24.26 23.92
C ALA A 246 46.68 -24.87 23.20
N TYR A 247 46.78 -26.13 22.78
CA TYR A 247 45.68 -26.94 22.29
C TYR A 247 44.56 -27.18 23.33
N LEU A 248 44.90 -27.41 24.60
CA LEU A 248 43.93 -27.61 25.68
C LEU A 248 43.25 -26.29 26.08
N SER A 249 44.00 -25.19 26.14
CA SER A 249 43.44 -23.86 26.36
C SER A 249 42.51 -23.44 25.22
N ALA A 250 42.92 -23.67 23.96
CA ALA A 250 42.06 -23.44 22.79
C ALA A 250 40.83 -24.34 22.76
N LEU A 251 40.93 -25.59 23.22
CA LEU A 251 39.77 -26.48 23.33
C LEU A 251 38.79 -26.01 24.39
N ILE A 252 39.28 -25.52 25.53
CA ILE A 252 38.46 -25.02 26.65
C ILE A 252 37.81 -23.69 26.26
N GLU A 253 38.55 -22.79 25.60
CA GLU A 253 38.03 -21.53 25.08
C GLU A 253 36.99 -21.77 23.99
N GLN A 254 37.24 -22.72 23.08
CA GLN A 254 36.25 -23.12 22.07
C GLN A 254 35.02 -23.82 22.68
N MET A 255 35.18 -24.56 23.78
CA MET A 255 34.05 -25.13 24.50
C MET A 255 33.23 -24.06 25.22
N ALA A 256 33.90 -23.06 25.80
CA ALA A 256 33.26 -21.92 26.46
C ALA A 256 32.47 -21.08 25.46
N ASP A 257 33.08 -20.73 24.32
CA ASP A 257 32.42 -20.01 23.22
C ASP A 257 31.23 -20.79 22.65
N ASN A 258 31.36 -22.12 22.51
CA ASN A 258 30.26 -22.96 22.03
C ASN A 258 29.11 -23.04 23.05
N MET A 259 29.42 -23.08 24.36
CA MET A 259 28.41 -23.08 25.43
C MET A 259 27.70 -21.72 25.52
N GLU A 260 28.43 -20.62 25.39
CA GLU A 260 27.86 -19.28 25.37
C GLU A 260 27.02 -19.05 24.10
N GLY A 261 27.48 -19.57 22.96
CA GLY A 261 26.71 -19.60 21.71
C GLY A 261 25.42 -20.40 21.82
N LEU A 262 25.46 -21.57 22.47
CA LEU A 262 24.27 -22.38 22.76
C LEU A 262 23.31 -21.67 23.72
N GLN A 263 23.81 -21.08 24.80
CA GLN A 263 23.01 -20.35 25.77
C GLN A 263 22.30 -19.16 25.11
N ASN A 264 23.03 -18.39 24.31
CA ASN A 264 22.47 -17.25 23.56
C ASN A 264 21.46 -17.71 22.50
N SER A 265 21.71 -18.84 21.82
CA SER A 265 20.77 -19.42 20.85
C SER A 265 19.49 -19.93 21.52
N ILE A 266 19.59 -20.58 22.69
CA ILE A 266 18.44 -21.07 23.45
C ILE A 266 17.60 -19.90 23.96
N GLN A 267 18.20 -18.88 24.57
CA GLN A 267 17.47 -17.69 25.02
C GLN A 267 16.76 -16.97 23.85
N ARG A 268 17.43 -16.86 22.71
CA ARG A 268 16.86 -16.24 21.51
C ARG A 268 15.75 -17.10 20.88
N SER A 269 15.89 -18.42 20.93
CA SER A 269 14.87 -19.39 20.50
C SER A 269 13.63 -19.34 21.40
N GLU A 270 13.80 -19.31 22.72
CA GLU A 270 12.70 -19.16 23.68
C GLU A 270 11.97 -17.84 23.49
N SER A 271 12.71 -16.73 23.36
CA SER A 271 12.11 -15.42 23.06
C SER A 271 11.33 -15.43 21.74
N SER A 272 11.86 -16.09 20.71
CA SER A 272 11.18 -16.24 19.42
C SER A 272 9.93 -17.12 19.52
N GLN A 273 9.97 -18.21 20.29
CA GLN A 273 8.81 -19.07 20.54
C GLN A 273 7.71 -18.32 21.30
N ILE A 274 8.05 -17.57 22.35
CA ILE A 274 7.08 -16.77 23.10
C ILE A 274 6.41 -15.73 22.20
N LYS A 275 7.19 -15.01 21.37
CA LYS A 275 6.64 -14.06 20.41
C LYS A 275 5.71 -14.74 19.41
N SER A 276 6.12 -15.89 18.86
CA SER A 276 5.30 -16.65 17.91
C SER A 276 4.00 -17.16 18.55
N HIS A 277 4.06 -17.62 19.80
CA HIS A 277 2.90 -18.06 20.56
C HIS A 277 1.93 -16.90 20.82
N ASN A 278 2.44 -15.74 21.22
CA ASN A 278 1.62 -14.53 21.41
C ASN A 278 0.95 -14.07 20.11
N THR A 279 1.66 -14.14 18.96
CA THR A 279 1.04 -13.83 17.66
C THR A 279 -0.03 -14.83 17.26
N LEU A 280 0.10 -16.11 17.61
CA LEU A 280 -0.93 -17.12 17.36
C LEU A 280 -2.18 -16.89 18.21
N ILE A 281 -2.00 -16.46 19.47
CA ILE A 281 -3.11 -16.07 20.34
C ILE A 281 -3.82 -14.83 19.78
N ASP A 282 -3.09 -13.78 19.38
CA ASP A 282 -3.67 -12.58 18.75
C ASP A 282 -4.41 -12.90 17.45
N LEU A 283 -3.86 -13.80 16.62
CA LEU A 283 -4.53 -14.30 15.42
C LEU A 283 -5.81 -15.07 15.75
N ALA A 284 -5.79 -15.93 16.76
CA ALA A 284 -6.97 -16.69 17.19
C ALA A 284 -8.07 -15.76 17.71
N ASP A 285 -7.71 -14.72 18.46
CA ASP A 285 -8.65 -13.71 18.99
C ASP A 285 -9.27 -12.88 17.85
N LYS A 286 -8.44 -12.47 16.88
CA LYS A 286 -8.91 -11.79 15.66
C LYS A 286 -9.81 -12.68 14.78
N LEU A 287 -9.53 -13.97 14.71
CA LEU A 287 -10.39 -14.94 14.01
C LEU A 287 -11.73 -15.15 14.73
N SER A 288 -11.72 -15.19 16.07
CA SER A 288 -12.93 -15.26 16.88
C SER A 288 -13.81 -14.03 16.66
N THR A 289 -13.23 -12.84 16.74
CA THR A 289 -13.97 -11.59 16.51
C THR A 289 -14.52 -11.46 15.09
N LEU A 290 -13.76 -11.87 14.06
CA LEU A 290 -14.27 -11.97 12.69
C LEU A 290 -15.42 -12.96 12.56
N THR A 291 -15.34 -14.11 13.24
CA THR A 291 -16.41 -15.12 13.23
C THR A 291 -17.68 -14.58 13.88
N ASP A 292 -17.55 -13.82 14.98
CA ASP A 292 -18.67 -13.17 15.65
C ASP A 292 -19.27 -12.05 14.79
N GLN A 293 -18.45 -11.26 14.10
CA GLN A 293 -18.91 -10.27 13.13
C GLN A 293 -19.65 -10.93 11.96
N MET A 294 -19.12 -12.01 11.39
CA MET A 294 -19.79 -12.76 10.33
C MET A 294 -21.14 -13.32 10.77
N LYS A 295 -21.25 -13.85 11.99
CA LYS A 295 -22.53 -14.29 12.55
C LYS A 295 -23.50 -13.13 12.73
N ALA A 296 -23.03 -11.97 13.19
CA ALA A 296 -23.84 -10.77 13.33
C ALA A 296 -24.34 -10.27 11.97
N GLU A 297 -23.48 -10.20 10.96
CA GLU A 297 -23.84 -9.84 9.59
C GLU A 297 -24.83 -10.84 8.98
N GLN A 298 -24.63 -12.14 9.19
CA GLN A 298 -25.55 -13.17 8.71
C GLN A 298 -26.93 -13.02 9.36
N GLN A 299 -27.00 -12.74 10.67
CA GLN A 299 -28.26 -12.45 11.36
C GLN A 299 -28.91 -11.17 10.83
N LEU A 300 -28.14 -10.12 10.52
CA LEU A 300 -28.66 -8.90 9.91
C LEU A 300 -29.22 -9.17 8.51
N MET A 301 -28.52 -9.93 7.68
CA MET A 301 -28.99 -10.35 6.36
C MET A 301 -30.28 -11.16 6.43
N VAL A 302 -30.39 -12.10 7.38
CA VAL A 302 -31.63 -12.86 7.62
C VAL A 302 -32.76 -11.92 8.04
N LYS A 303 -32.53 -11.02 8.99
CA LYS A 303 -33.53 -10.02 9.41
C LYS A 303 -33.93 -9.08 8.26
N LEU A 304 -32.99 -8.70 7.40
CA LEU A 304 -33.26 -7.84 6.24
C LEU A 304 -34.11 -8.59 5.21
N ALA A 305 -33.79 -9.86 4.95
CA ALA A 305 -34.55 -10.73 4.06
C ALA A 305 -35.96 -11.00 4.59
N GLU A 306 -36.11 -11.26 5.89
CA GLU A 306 -37.41 -11.39 6.56
C GLU A 306 -38.22 -10.09 6.44
N ASN A 307 -37.61 -8.93 6.70
CA ASN A 307 -38.29 -7.64 6.60
C ASN A 307 -38.70 -7.32 5.14
N GLN A 308 -37.83 -7.62 4.17
CA GLN A 308 -38.13 -7.48 2.75
C GLN A 308 -39.24 -8.43 2.28
N MET A 309 -39.31 -9.65 2.83
CA MET A 309 -40.37 -10.62 2.58
C MET A 309 -41.73 -10.14 3.10
N HIS A 310 -41.77 -9.35 4.17
CA HIS A 310 -42.99 -8.73 4.68
C HIS A 310 -43.37 -7.44 3.95
N LEU A 311 -42.40 -6.69 3.42
CA LEU A 311 -42.67 -5.45 2.67
C LEU A 311 -43.26 -5.69 1.28
N LYS A 312 -42.82 -6.74 0.59
CA LYS A 312 -43.33 -7.06 -0.75
C LYS A 312 -44.86 -7.29 -0.78
N PRO A 313 -45.47 -8.14 0.07
CA PRO A 313 -46.91 -8.31 0.08
C PRO A 313 -47.66 -7.04 0.51
N VAL A 314 -47.09 -6.21 1.39
CA VAL A 314 -47.70 -4.92 1.76
C VAL A 314 -47.69 -3.94 0.58
N LEU A 315 -46.60 -3.91 -0.19
CA LEU A 315 -46.51 -3.12 -1.42
C LEU A 315 -47.43 -3.65 -2.52
N ASP A 316 -47.55 -4.97 -2.67
CA ASP A 316 -48.48 -5.60 -3.62
C ASP A 316 -49.94 -5.34 -3.21
N GLN A 317 -50.27 -5.40 -1.92
CA GLN A 317 -51.60 -5.09 -1.39
C GLN A 317 -51.94 -3.59 -1.51
N LEU A 318 -50.93 -2.72 -1.39
CA LEU A 318 -51.04 -1.28 -1.68
C LEU A 318 -51.21 -1.01 -3.18
N ALA A 319 -50.53 -1.77 -4.03
CA ALA A 319 -50.64 -1.66 -5.48
C ALA A 319 -51.99 -2.19 -5.99
N ASP A 320 -52.51 -3.29 -5.41
CA ASP A 320 -53.82 -3.84 -5.73
C ASP A 320 -54.95 -2.95 -5.23
N SER A 321 -54.82 -2.35 -4.03
CA SER A 321 -55.79 -1.34 -3.57
C SER A 321 -55.77 -0.07 -4.42
N MET A 322 -54.61 0.32 -4.99
CA MET A 322 -54.51 1.37 -6.01
C MET A 322 -55.21 0.99 -7.33
N LYS A 323 -55.01 -0.24 -7.83
CA LYS A 323 -55.63 -0.73 -9.08
C LYS A 323 -57.14 -0.91 -8.98
N MET A 324 -57.65 -1.26 -7.79
CA MET A 324 -59.08 -1.48 -7.54
C MET A 324 -59.88 -0.18 -7.41
N GLY A 325 -59.27 0.99 -7.65
CA GLY A 325 -59.94 2.29 -7.58
C GLY A 325 -60.36 2.71 -6.18
N SER A 326 -59.98 1.95 -5.14
CA SER A 326 -60.25 2.24 -3.73
C SER A 326 -59.19 3.17 -3.12
N PHE A 327 -58.66 4.10 -3.92
CA PHE A 327 -58.09 5.36 -3.44
C PHE A 327 -59.07 6.50 -3.72
N GLY A 328 -60.37 6.23 -3.59
CA GLY A 328 -61.29 7.29 -3.21
C GLY A 328 -60.94 7.67 -1.79
N ILE A 329 -60.34 8.85 -1.59
CA ILE A 329 -60.26 9.45 -0.26
C ILE A 329 -61.69 9.41 0.28
N ASP A 330 -61.96 8.50 1.23
CA ASP A 330 -63.28 8.34 1.82
C ASP A 330 -63.73 9.73 2.29
N ASP A 331 -65.02 10.05 2.21
CA ASP A 331 -65.49 11.39 2.61
C ASP A 331 -65.11 11.68 4.07
N ASN A 332 -64.96 10.65 4.91
CA ASN A 332 -64.38 10.78 6.24
C ASN A 332 -62.88 11.15 6.22
N THR A 333 -62.08 10.58 5.33
CA THR A 333 -60.66 10.96 5.21
C THR A 333 -60.52 12.39 4.67
N ARG A 334 -61.39 12.84 3.76
CA ARG A 334 -61.43 14.27 3.34
C ARG A 334 -61.86 15.18 4.48
N ALA A 335 -62.86 14.78 5.26
CA ALA A 335 -63.29 15.52 6.45
C ALA A 335 -62.18 15.59 7.51
N HIS A 336 -61.46 14.49 7.74
CA HIS A 336 -60.31 14.46 8.65
C HIS A 336 -59.15 15.33 8.17
N ILE A 337 -58.82 15.30 6.87
CA ILE A 337 -57.77 16.15 6.30
C ILE A 337 -58.15 17.63 6.45
N ARG A 338 -59.40 18.01 6.14
CA ARG A 338 -59.87 19.40 6.38
C ARG A 338 -59.85 19.77 7.86
N SER A 339 -60.20 18.83 8.74
CA SER A 339 -60.15 19.09 10.19
C SER A 339 -58.71 19.27 10.68
N LEU A 340 -57.76 18.51 10.12
CA LEU A 340 -56.33 18.63 10.40
C LEU A 340 -55.77 19.96 9.89
N ASP A 341 -56.17 20.39 8.70
CA ASP A 341 -55.75 21.68 8.15
C ASP A 341 -56.25 22.84 9.02
N ASN A 342 -57.49 22.76 9.51
CA ASN A 342 -58.06 23.74 10.43
C ASN A 342 -57.35 23.73 11.80
N THR A 343 -57.02 22.55 12.36
CA THR A 343 -56.29 22.48 13.64
C THR A 343 -54.83 22.91 13.50
N LEU A 344 -54.17 22.58 12.40
CA LEU A 344 -52.81 23.07 12.10
C LEU A 344 -52.79 24.58 11.90
N GLY A 345 -53.79 25.14 11.21
CA GLY A 345 -53.98 26.59 11.11
C GLY A 345 -54.13 27.24 12.48
N ARG A 346 -54.97 26.66 13.35
CA ARG A 346 -55.18 27.17 14.71
C ARG A 346 -53.91 27.08 15.57
N ILE A 347 -53.15 25.98 15.48
CA ILE A 347 -51.86 25.85 16.18
C ILE A 347 -50.85 26.87 15.65
N GLY A 348 -50.84 27.14 14.34
CA GLY A 348 -49.98 28.17 13.74
C GLY A 348 -50.30 29.58 14.25
N GLU A 349 -51.59 29.90 14.40
CA GLU A 349 -52.05 31.16 15.01
C GLU A 349 -51.70 31.23 16.50
N GLU A 350 -51.99 30.19 17.28
CA GLU A 350 -51.65 30.10 18.71
C GLU A 350 -50.14 30.23 18.95
N LEU A 351 -49.30 29.61 18.13
CA LEU A 351 -47.83 29.75 18.21
C LEU A 351 -47.36 31.17 17.85
N THR A 352 -48.03 31.83 16.91
CA THR A 352 -47.68 33.19 16.51
C THR A 352 -48.08 34.20 17.59
N MET A 353 -49.27 34.05 18.17
CA MET A 353 -49.72 34.84 19.32
C MET A 353 -48.83 34.59 20.55
N GLY A 354 -48.52 33.33 20.86
CA GLY A 354 -47.65 32.95 21.98
C GLY A 354 -46.24 33.54 21.86
N ARG A 355 -45.64 33.55 20.66
CA ARG A 355 -44.36 34.23 20.42
C ARG A 355 -44.44 35.73 20.67
N GLN A 356 -45.50 36.40 20.18
CA GLN A 356 -45.65 37.84 20.37
C GLN A 356 -45.80 38.18 21.85
N GLN A 357 -46.62 37.42 22.58
CA GLN A 357 -46.80 37.58 24.02
C GLN A 357 -45.49 37.33 24.78
N SER A 358 -44.79 36.21 24.53
CA SER A 358 -43.52 35.92 25.19
C SER A 358 -42.46 36.97 24.90
N THR A 359 -42.38 37.47 23.66
CA THR A 359 -41.45 38.57 23.30
C THR A 359 -41.79 39.87 24.03
N GLN A 360 -43.09 40.15 24.22
CA GLN A 360 -43.56 41.32 24.95
C GLN A 360 -43.28 41.20 26.46
N GLU A 361 -43.49 40.03 27.04
CA GLU A 361 -43.16 39.71 28.43
C GLU A 361 -41.65 39.86 28.67
N ILE A 362 -40.80 39.24 27.83
CA ILE A 362 -39.34 39.38 27.91
C ILE A 362 -38.93 40.86 27.82
N ARG A 363 -39.51 41.62 26.90
CA ARG A 363 -39.23 43.07 26.78
C ARG A 363 -39.64 43.82 28.04
N SER A 364 -40.75 43.45 28.66
CA SER A 364 -41.22 44.06 29.90
C SER A 364 -40.31 43.74 31.09
N GLU A 365 -39.84 42.49 31.21
CA GLU A 365 -38.89 42.06 32.24
C GLU A 365 -37.52 42.73 32.06
N ILE A 366 -37.02 42.84 30.83
CA ILE A 366 -35.77 43.57 30.55
C ILE A 366 -35.91 45.03 30.94
N LYS A 367 -37.04 45.69 30.65
CA LYS A 367 -37.26 47.08 31.08
C LYS A 367 -37.31 47.20 32.60
N LEU A 368 -37.92 46.23 33.28
CA LEU A 368 -37.99 46.20 34.74
C LEU A 368 -36.60 45.99 35.37
N LEU A 369 -35.80 45.07 34.83
CA LEU A 369 -34.40 44.85 35.20
C LEU A 369 -33.53 46.08 34.95
N ALA A 370 -33.68 46.74 33.79
CA ALA A 370 -32.95 47.96 33.50
C ALA A 370 -33.30 49.08 34.50
N ARG A 371 -34.56 49.17 34.91
CA ARG A 371 -35.02 50.15 35.90
C ARG A 371 -34.53 49.83 37.32
N THR A 372 -34.48 48.55 37.72
CA THR A 372 -33.93 48.16 39.02
C THR A 372 -32.42 48.34 39.07
N ILE A 373 -31.69 48.03 38.00
CA ILE A 373 -30.24 48.31 37.90
C ILE A 373 -29.97 49.82 37.95
N ALA A 374 -30.74 50.63 37.23
CA ALA A 374 -30.61 52.09 37.27
C ALA A 374 -30.88 52.67 38.67
N ALA A 375 -31.90 52.17 39.36
CA ALA A 375 -32.19 52.59 40.74
C ALA A 375 -31.06 52.22 41.71
N ILE A 376 -30.46 51.02 41.58
CA ILE A 376 -29.30 50.61 42.39
C ILE A 376 -28.07 51.48 42.09
N ALA A 377 -27.89 51.93 40.84
CA ALA A 377 -26.78 52.80 40.45
C ALA A 377 -26.94 54.26 40.92
N GLU A 378 -28.13 54.70 41.30
CA GLU A 378 -28.39 56.03 41.88
C GLU A 378 -28.24 56.05 43.42
N GLU A 379 -28.29 54.88 44.09
CA GLU A 379 -28.15 54.76 45.56
C GLU A 379 -26.72 54.46 46.05
N GLY A 380 -25.76 54.21 45.15
CA GLY A 380 -24.33 54.01 45.47
C GLY A 380 -23.46 55.14 44.95
#